data_AF-A0A3D3KUB4-F1
#
_entry.id   AF-A0A3D3KUB4-F1
#
_cell.length_a   1.000
_cell.length_b   1.000
_cell.length_c   1.000
_cell.angle_alpha   90.00
_cell.angle_beta   90.00
_cell.angle_gamma   90.00
#
_symmetry.space_group_name_H-M   'P 1'
#
loop_
_entity.id
_entity.type
_entity.pdbx_description
1 polymer ?
#
loop_
_entity_poly.entity_id
_entity_poly.type
_entity_poly.pdbx_seq_one_letter_code
_entity_poly.pdbx_strand_id
1 'polypeptide(L)'
;VGPATATQKPSGPETLAEHLMAPLSLALGPGKSVLVTQNFAGTLDRVDDDGHLSNIYTNPGWDVGGVETRGTTTFFVESVGASQGNPDALAGYLKSINGRGEVSTIVDLATYERKNNPDGFHDYGFGSDVTDQCLAQITAPFPPAQYSGAVDSHPYATAVQGNTVFVADAGMNAILKVNAATGETSTLAVLPPRPAA
;
A
#
# COMPACT_ATOMS: atom_id res chain seq x y z
N VAL A 1 -19.70 49.33 -21.99
CA VAL A 1 -19.48 47.97 -21.44
C VAL A 1 -17.97 47.75 -21.46
N GLY A 2 -17.31 47.75 -20.30
CA GLY A 2 -15.86 47.56 -20.23
C GLY A 2 -15.48 46.09 -20.47
N PRO A 3 -14.26 45.79 -20.94
CA PRO A 3 -13.84 44.41 -21.14
C PRO A 3 -13.81 43.68 -19.80
N ALA A 4 -14.24 42.42 -19.79
CA ALA A 4 -14.17 41.57 -18.61
C ALA A 4 -12.70 41.26 -18.30
N THR A 5 -12.25 41.61 -17.11
CA THR A 5 -10.91 41.25 -16.61
C THR A 5 -10.93 39.77 -16.22
N ALA A 6 -10.11 38.95 -16.87
CA ALA A 6 -9.92 37.56 -16.45
C ALA A 6 -9.15 37.54 -15.12
N THR A 7 -9.79 37.09 -14.04
CA THR A 7 -9.12 36.86 -12.76
C THR A 7 -8.14 35.71 -12.95
N GLN A 8 -6.85 35.98 -12.79
CA GLN A 8 -5.83 34.94 -12.82
C GLN A 8 -6.09 34.00 -11.63
N LYS A 9 -6.32 32.72 -11.91
CA LYS A 9 -6.50 31.70 -10.87
C LYS A 9 -5.26 31.74 -9.96
N PRO A 10 -5.42 31.72 -8.63
CA PRO A 10 -4.28 31.76 -7.71
C PRO A 10 -3.20 30.75 -8.14
N SER A 11 -1.97 31.22 -8.32
CA SER A 11 -0.85 30.36 -8.66
C SER A 11 -0.28 29.78 -7.36
N GLY A 12 -0.42 28.48 -7.16
CA GLY A 12 0.14 27.80 -5.99
C GLY A 12 -0.59 26.49 -5.69
N PRO A 13 -0.02 25.65 -4.81
CA PRO A 13 -0.75 24.52 -4.26
C PRO A 13 -1.98 25.01 -3.49
N GLU A 14 -3.07 24.26 -3.61
CA GLU A 14 -4.31 24.47 -2.87
C GLU A 14 -4.49 23.32 -1.88
N THR A 15 -4.91 23.63 -0.66
CA THR A 15 -5.27 22.61 0.32
C THR A 15 -6.63 22.03 -0.04
N LEU A 16 -6.66 20.75 -0.43
CA LEU A 16 -7.91 20.06 -0.76
C LEU A 16 -8.64 19.53 0.47
N ALA A 17 -7.89 19.09 1.49
CA ALA A 17 -8.44 18.56 2.73
C ALA A 17 -7.45 18.75 3.89
N GLU A 18 -7.98 18.90 5.10
CA GLU A 18 -7.22 19.01 6.35
C GLU A 18 -7.65 17.91 7.34
N HIS A 19 -6.95 17.80 8.46
CA HIS A 19 -7.28 16.87 9.56
C HIS A 19 -7.27 15.39 9.19
N LEU A 20 -6.51 15.02 8.15
CA LEU A 20 -6.28 13.63 7.76
C LEU A 20 -5.25 12.96 8.69
N MET A 21 -5.49 11.71 9.05
CA MET A 21 -4.62 10.88 9.86
C MET A 21 -3.80 9.94 8.97
N ALA A 22 -2.49 10.16 8.88
CA ALA A 22 -1.58 9.37 8.04
C ALA A 22 -2.08 9.17 6.59
N PRO A 23 -2.30 10.26 5.82
CA PRO A 23 -2.67 10.16 4.40
C PRO A 23 -1.46 9.74 3.56
N LEU A 24 -1.22 8.43 3.42
CA LEU A 24 0.01 7.90 2.81
C LEU A 24 -0.15 7.50 1.34
N SER A 25 -1.37 7.41 0.82
CA SER A 25 -1.63 7.17 -0.61
C SER A 25 -2.79 8.02 -1.12
N LEU A 26 -2.72 8.41 -2.39
CA LEU A 26 -3.79 9.14 -3.07
C LEU A 26 -3.92 8.70 -4.53
N ALA A 27 -5.13 8.83 -5.06
CA ALA A 27 -5.43 8.62 -6.48
C ALA A 27 -6.43 9.66 -6.98
N LEU A 28 -6.44 9.90 -8.29
CA LEU A 28 -7.50 10.69 -8.90
C LEU A 28 -8.79 9.87 -8.92
N GLY A 29 -9.87 10.44 -8.40
CA GLY A 29 -11.19 9.83 -8.36
C GLY A 29 -12.14 10.36 -9.45
N PRO A 30 -13.32 9.76 -9.57
CA PRO A 30 -14.35 10.24 -10.50
C PRO A 30 -14.90 11.62 -10.11
N GLY A 31 -15.28 12.42 -11.11
CA GLY A 31 -15.95 13.70 -10.86
C GLY A 31 -15.05 14.74 -10.18
N LYS A 32 -13.79 14.85 -10.60
CA LYS A 32 -12.76 15.76 -10.05
C LYS A 32 -12.42 15.54 -8.57
N SER A 33 -12.80 14.40 -8.00
CA SER A 33 -12.44 14.07 -6.63
C SER A 33 -11.01 13.54 -6.53
N VAL A 34 -10.47 13.54 -5.32
CA VAL A 34 -9.26 12.82 -4.94
C VAL A 34 -9.64 11.73 -3.95
N LEU A 35 -9.10 10.53 -4.14
CA LEU A 35 -9.19 9.45 -3.17
C LEU A 35 -7.94 9.49 -2.30
N VAL A 36 -8.10 9.32 -0.99
CA VAL A 36 -7.00 9.32 -0.03
C VAL A 36 -7.17 8.17 0.94
N THR A 37 -6.11 7.39 1.11
CA THR A 37 -6.08 6.37 2.17
C THR A 37 -5.47 6.95 3.42
N GLN A 38 -6.14 6.76 4.55
CA GLN A 38 -5.65 7.10 5.88
C GLN A 38 -5.24 5.81 6.57
N ASN A 39 -4.01 5.38 6.28
CA ASN A 39 -3.55 4.00 6.50
C ASN A 39 -3.83 3.48 7.89
N PHE A 40 -3.30 4.15 8.92
CA PHE A 40 -3.46 3.70 10.31
C PHE A 40 -4.86 3.94 10.88
N ALA A 41 -5.68 4.78 10.24
CA ALA A 41 -7.10 4.90 10.57
C ALA A 41 -7.93 3.76 9.96
N GLY A 42 -7.37 3.02 9.00
CA GLY A 42 -8.05 1.96 8.28
C GLY A 42 -9.15 2.48 7.37
N THR A 43 -8.99 3.67 6.79
CA THR A 43 -10.02 4.29 5.95
C THR A 43 -9.51 4.66 4.57
N LEU A 44 -10.44 4.65 3.62
CA LEU A 44 -10.29 5.24 2.29
C LEU A 44 -11.42 6.25 2.11
N ASP A 45 -11.03 7.49 1.84
CA ASP A 45 -11.91 8.65 1.80
C ASP A 45 -11.84 9.32 0.44
N ARG A 46 -12.94 9.97 0.07
CA ARG A 46 -13.08 10.77 -1.14
C ARG A 46 -13.19 12.23 -0.75
N VAL A 47 -12.31 13.04 -1.31
CA VAL A 47 -12.30 14.50 -1.24
C VAL A 47 -12.93 15.03 -2.52
N ASP A 48 -14.10 15.64 -2.43
CA ASP A 48 -14.77 16.33 -3.54
C ASP A 48 -14.02 17.61 -3.95
N ASP A 49 -14.38 18.19 -5.10
CA ASP A 49 -13.72 19.40 -5.63
C ASP A 49 -14.02 20.68 -4.81
N ASP A 50 -15.02 20.63 -3.94
CA ASP A 50 -15.34 21.64 -2.93
C ASP A 50 -14.67 21.37 -1.56
N GLY A 51 -13.85 20.33 -1.46
CA GLY A 51 -13.16 19.91 -0.25
C GLY A 51 -14.00 19.06 0.70
N HIS A 52 -15.24 18.69 0.32
CA HIS A 52 -16.06 17.81 1.14
C HIS A 52 -15.44 16.40 1.23
N LEU A 53 -15.15 15.97 2.46
CA LEU A 53 -14.57 14.66 2.75
C LEU A 53 -15.69 13.65 3.05
N SER A 54 -15.70 12.53 2.34
CA SER A 54 -16.64 11.42 2.54
C SER A 54 -15.89 10.10 2.68
N ASN A 55 -16.23 9.33 3.71
CA ASN A 55 -15.69 7.98 3.86
C ASN A 55 -16.37 7.03 2.88
N ILE A 56 -15.59 6.31 2.07
CA ILE A 56 -16.11 5.33 1.11
C ILE A 56 -15.75 3.89 1.47
N TYR A 57 -14.80 3.71 2.40
CA TYR A 57 -14.45 2.42 2.96
C TYR A 57 -13.79 2.57 4.33
N THR A 58 -14.09 1.64 5.23
CA THR A 58 -13.50 1.55 6.57
C THR A 58 -13.28 0.09 6.95
N ASN A 59 -12.10 -0.23 7.47
CA ASN A 59 -11.78 -1.49 8.11
C ASN A 59 -10.97 -1.24 9.40
N PRO A 60 -11.63 -1.11 10.56
CA PRO A 60 -10.96 -0.70 11.79
C PRO A 60 -9.90 -1.70 12.25
N GLY A 61 -8.73 -1.20 12.63
CA GLY A 61 -7.59 -2.02 13.06
C GLY A 61 -6.75 -2.60 11.92
N TRP A 62 -7.08 -2.28 10.66
CA TRP A 62 -6.30 -2.62 9.48
C TRP A 62 -5.57 -1.40 8.94
N ASP A 63 -4.42 -1.63 8.33
CA ASP A 63 -3.81 -0.68 7.40
C ASP A 63 -4.60 -0.72 6.09
N VAL A 64 -5.22 0.39 5.70
CA VAL A 64 -5.80 0.56 4.36
C VAL A 64 -4.86 1.45 3.56
N GLY A 65 -4.15 0.87 2.59
CA GLY A 65 -3.10 1.55 1.85
C GLY A 65 -3.34 1.60 0.35
N GLY A 66 -2.28 1.92 -0.39
CA GLY A 66 -2.16 1.96 -1.84
C GLY A 66 -3.45 2.03 -2.63
N VAL A 67 -3.83 3.21 -3.11
CA VAL A 67 -5.05 3.40 -3.92
C VAL A 67 -4.72 3.80 -5.36
N GLU A 68 -5.49 3.29 -6.32
CA GLU A 68 -5.42 3.66 -7.74
C GLU A 68 -6.80 3.53 -8.38
N THR A 69 -7.06 4.25 -9.47
CA THR A 69 -8.33 4.12 -10.21
C THR A 69 -8.13 3.73 -11.67
N ARG A 70 -9.12 3.03 -12.21
CA ARG A 70 -9.23 2.76 -13.65
C ARG A 70 -10.70 2.75 -14.06
N GLY A 71 -11.08 3.70 -14.90
CA GLY A 71 -12.49 3.87 -15.29
C GLY A 71 -13.34 4.20 -14.05
N THR A 72 -14.33 3.36 -13.76
CA THR A 72 -15.20 3.51 -12.57
C THR A 72 -14.80 2.60 -11.41
N THR A 73 -13.67 1.91 -11.51
CA THR A 73 -13.20 0.99 -10.47
C THR A 73 -12.04 1.61 -9.72
N THR A 74 -12.15 1.61 -8.39
CA THR A 74 -11.05 1.90 -7.48
C THR A 74 -10.41 0.59 -7.05
N PHE A 75 -9.09 0.52 -7.04
CA PHE A 75 -8.32 -0.59 -6.50
C PHE A 75 -7.58 -0.09 -5.26
N PHE A 76 -7.58 -0.89 -4.21
CA PHE A 76 -6.87 -0.56 -2.98
C PHE A 76 -6.37 -1.80 -2.28
N VAL A 77 -5.38 -1.63 -1.40
CA VAL A 77 -4.85 -2.72 -0.59
C VAL A 77 -5.17 -2.50 0.88
N GLU A 78 -5.32 -3.59 1.61
CA GLU A 78 -5.39 -3.54 3.07
C GLU A 78 -4.60 -4.67 3.69
N SER A 79 -4.13 -4.49 4.92
CA SER A 79 -3.45 -5.56 5.65
C SER A 79 -3.46 -5.37 7.16
N VAL A 80 -3.25 -6.47 7.85
CA VAL A 80 -2.73 -6.51 9.22
C VAL A 80 -1.38 -7.21 9.13
N GLY A 81 -0.31 -6.46 9.38
CA GLY A 81 1.05 -6.99 9.36
C GLY A 81 1.20 -8.16 10.34
N ALA A 82 2.27 -8.94 10.20
CA ALA A 82 2.55 -10.09 11.07
C ALA A 82 2.83 -9.65 12.52
N SER A 83 1.77 -9.41 13.29
CA SER A 83 1.87 -9.07 14.71
C SER A 83 2.67 -10.17 15.43
N GLN A 84 3.79 -9.78 16.06
CA GLN A 84 4.74 -10.68 16.74
C GLN A 84 5.40 -11.75 15.84
N GLY A 85 5.42 -11.56 14.52
CA GLY A 85 6.11 -12.46 13.59
C GLY A 85 5.47 -13.84 13.45
N ASN A 86 4.16 -13.97 13.70
CA ASN A 86 3.40 -15.19 13.41
C ASN A 86 2.89 -15.15 11.95
N PRO A 87 3.45 -15.94 11.01
CA PRO A 87 3.02 -15.94 9.63
C PRO A 87 1.56 -16.38 9.45
N ASP A 88 1.00 -17.18 10.36
CA ASP A 88 -0.40 -17.61 10.28
C ASP A 88 -1.40 -16.49 10.61
N ALA A 89 -0.96 -15.46 11.34
CA ALA A 89 -1.78 -14.30 11.67
C ALA A 89 -1.78 -13.21 10.59
N LEU A 90 -0.90 -13.33 9.60
CA LEU A 90 -0.75 -12.38 8.50
C LEU A 90 -2.04 -12.29 7.66
N ALA A 91 -2.50 -11.09 7.33
CA ALA A 91 -3.56 -10.97 6.34
C ALA A 91 -3.39 -9.71 5.52
N GLY A 92 -3.59 -9.83 4.21
CA GLY A 92 -3.38 -8.76 3.26
C GLY A 92 -4.16 -9.04 1.99
N TYR A 93 -4.87 -8.03 1.49
CA TYR A 93 -5.78 -8.20 0.35
C TYR A 93 -5.59 -7.07 -0.66
N LEU A 94 -5.68 -7.43 -1.94
CA LEU A 94 -6.04 -6.47 -2.98
C LEU A 94 -7.56 -6.51 -3.17
N LYS A 95 -8.18 -5.33 -3.14
CA LYS A 95 -9.63 -5.16 -3.23
C LYS A 95 -9.98 -4.14 -4.29
N SER A 96 -11.26 -4.13 -4.67
CA SER A 96 -11.82 -3.09 -5.52
C SER A 96 -13.12 -2.55 -4.97
N ILE A 97 -13.44 -1.31 -5.38
CA ILE A 97 -14.74 -0.67 -5.23
C ILE A 97 -15.24 -0.37 -6.64
N ASN A 98 -16.42 -0.85 -7.01
CA ASN A 98 -17.00 -0.56 -8.32
C ASN A 98 -17.74 0.79 -8.33
N GLY A 99 -18.23 1.22 -9.49
CA GLY A 99 -18.93 2.49 -9.65
C GLY A 99 -20.25 2.63 -8.87
N ARG A 100 -20.73 1.56 -8.22
CA ARG A 100 -21.88 1.58 -7.31
C ARG A 100 -21.48 1.62 -5.83
N GLY A 101 -20.19 1.62 -5.53
CA GLY A 101 -19.66 1.55 -4.17
C GLY A 101 -19.57 0.14 -3.61
N GLU A 102 -19.78 -0.90 -4.42
CA GLU A 102 -19.69 -2.29 -3.95
C GLU A 102 -18.22 -2.71 -3.83
N VAL A 103 -17.85 -3.22 -2.65
CA VAL A 103 -16.50 -3.67 -2.36
C VAL A 103 -16.36 -5.15 -2.70
N SER A 104 -15.23 -5.56 -3.28
CA SER A 104 -14.91 -6.96 -3.57
C SER A 104 -13.43 -7.25 -3.34
N THR A 105 -13.13 -8.41 -2.76
CA THR A 105 -11.76 -8.92 -2.66
C THR A 105 -11.36 -9.55 -3.99
N ILE A 106 -10.21 -9.13 -4.53
CA ILE A 106 -9.65 -9.70 -5.77
C ILE A 106 -8.73 -10.86 -5.44
N VAL A 107 -7.82 -10.68 -4.48
CA VAL A 107 -6.87 -11.72 -4.06
C VAL A 107 -6.40 -11.53 -2.62
N ASP A 108 -6.07 -12.65 -1.99
CA ASP A 108 -5.35 -12.74 -0.73
C ASP A 108 -3.84 -12.79 -0.99
N LEU A 109 -3.18 -11.66 -0.69
CA LEU A 109 -1.75 -11.47 -0.87
C LEU A 109 -0.95 -12.19 0.22
N ALA A 110 -1.47 -12.26 1.45
CA ALA A 110 -0.81 -12.99 2.53
C ALA A 110 -0.75 -14.50 2.25
N THR A 111 -1.77 -15.06 1.60
CA THR A 111 -1.74 -16.45 1.12
C THR A 111 -0.73 -16.65 -0.01
N TYR A 112 -0.60 -15.68 -0.92
CA TYR A 112 0.46 -15.70 -1.94
C TYR A 112 1.85 -15.73 -1.30
N GLU A 113 2.06 -14.88 -0.29
CA GLU A 113 3.32 -14.77 0.43
C GLU A 113 3.72 -16.07 1.13
N ARG A 114 2.84 -16.63 1.96
CA ARG A 114 3.09 -17.92 2.62
C ARG A 114 3.48 -19.05 1.67
N LYS A 115 2.96 -19.02 0.44
CA LYS A 115 3.20 -20.05 -0.55
C LYS A 115 4.52 -19.84 -1.31
N ASN A 116 4.87 -18.59 -1.62
CA ASN A 116 5.92 -18.29 -2.59
C ASN A 116 7.16 -17.65 -1.95
N ASN A 117 6.99 -16.91 -0.84
CA ASN A 117 8.02 -16.12 -0.14
C ASN A 117 9.04 -15.52 -1.12
N PRO A 118 8.63 -14.53 -1.94
CA PRO A 118 9.42 -14.07 -3.06
C PRO A 118 10.80 -13.56 -2.67
N ASP A 119 10.99 -13.01 -1.48
CA ASP A 119 12.29 -12.50 -1.02
C ASP A 119 13.00 -13.43 -0.02
N GLY A 120 12.47 -14.64 0.22
CA GLY A 120 13.04 -15.59 1.17
C GLY A 120 14.47 -16.07 0.86
N PHE A 121 14.98 -15.78 -0.33
CA PHE A 121 16.36 -16.04 -0.73
C PHE A 121 17.30 -14.83 -0.51
N HIS A 122 16.79 -13.69 -0.05
CA HIS A 122 17.59 -12.53 0.31
C HIS A 122 17.95 -12.55 1.79
N ASP A 123 19.18 -12.18 2.08
CA ASP A 123 19.67 -11.95 3.44
C ASP A 123 19.60 -10.45 3.78
N TYR A 124 19.13 -10.18 4.99
CA TYR A 124 18.91 -8.87 5.57
C TYR A 124 19.65 -8.72 6.91
N GLY A 125 19.76 -7.48 7.36
CA GLY A 125 20.47 -7.12 8.59
C GLY A 125 21.93 -6.75 8.35
N PHE A 126 22.77 -6.99 9.36
CA PHE A 126 24.18 -6.63 9.33
C PHE A 126 24.98 -7.52 8.38
N GLY A 127 25.95 -6.92 7.68
CA GLY A 127 26.82 -7.64 6.76
C GLY A 127 27.80 -8.60 7.46
N SER A 128 28.48 -9.42 6.65
CA SER A 128 29.51 -10.36 7.12
C SER A 128 30.77 -9.70 7.68
N ASP A 129 30.89 -8.39 7.56
CA ASP A 129 31.95 -7.56 8.11
C ASP A 129 31.77 -7.23 9.60
N VAL A 130 30.60 -7.55 10.18
CA VAL A 130 30.31 -7.33 11.59
C VAL A 130 30.66 -8.56 12.43
N THR A 131 31.43 -8.35 13.50
CA THR A 131 31.87 -9.45 14.39
C THR A 131 30.71 -10.07 15.17
N ASP A 132 30.79 -11.37 15.44
CA ASP A 132 29.82 -12.10 16.28
C ASP A 132 29.57 -11.44 17.65
N GLN A 133 30.60 -10.87 18.27
CA GLN A 133 30.47 -10.17 19.55
C GLN A 133 29.59 -8.92 19.46
N CYS A 134 29.58 -8.24 18.30
CA CYS A 134 28.70 -7.11 18.04
C CYS A 134 27.28 -7.60 17.71
N LEU A 135 27.15 -8.63 16.87
CA LEU A 135 25.85 -9.22 16.52
C LEU A 135 25.11 -9.73 17.77
N ALA A 136 25.82 -10.33 18.72
CA ALA A 136 25.26 -10.83 19.98
C ALA A 136 24.68 -9.73 20.89
N GLN A 137 24.96 -8.45 20.64
CA GLN A 137 24.36 -7.34 21.38
C GLN A 137 22.96 -6.98 20.88
N ILE A 138 22.61 -7.39 19.65
CA ILE A 138 21.26 -7.24 19.11
C ILE A 138 20.39 -8.33 19.72
N THR A 139 19.58 -7.92 20.69
CA THR A 139 18.67 -8.80 21.44
C THR A 139 17.25 -8.27 21.32
N ALA A 140 16.28 -9.03 21.84
CA ALA A 140 14.89 -8.60 21.87
C ALA A 140 14.75 -7.19 22.49
N PRO A 141 13.81 -6.36 22.00
CA PRO A 141 12.72 -6.67 21.08
C PRO A 141 13.05 -6.51 19.58
N PHE A 142 14.33 -6.32 19.22
CA PHE A 142 14.72 -6.15 17.82
C PHE A 142 14.67 -7.47 17.05
N PRO A 143 14.44 -7.43 15.72
CA PRO A 143 14.66 -8.59 14.86
C PRO A 143 16.09 -9.14 14.99
N PRO A 144 16.33 -10.40 14.60
CA PRO A 144 17.68 -10.95 14.55
C PRO A 144 18.65 -10.03 13.79
N ALA A 145 19.89 -9.92 14.27
CA ALA A 145 20.92 -9.08 13.65
C ALA A 145 21.14 -9.42 12.16
N GLN A 146 20.90 -10.68 11.79
CA GLN A 146 20.97 -11.23 10.45
C GLN A 146 19.79 -12.19 10.28
N TYR A 147 19.07 -12.10 9.17
CA TYR A 147 17.93 -12.95 8.87
C TYR A 147 17.68 -13.02 7.37
N SER A 148 17.05 -14.09 6.88
CA SER A 148 16.58 -14.16 5.50
C SER A 148 15.13 -13.65 5.40
N GLY A 149 14.68 -13.30 4.19
CA GLY A 149 13.30 -12.84 3.93
C GLY A 149 12.26 -13.68 4.64
N ALA A 150 11.56 -13.04 5.57
CA ALA A 150 10.54 -13.68 6.39
C ALA A 150 9.20 -13.67 5.64
N VAL A 151 8.34 -14.64 5.96
CA VAL A 151 6.98 -14.66 5.42
C VAL A 151 6.19 -13.48 5.99
N ASP A 152 6.13 -12.39 5.23
CA ASP A 152 5.50 -11.13 5.62
C ASP A 152 4.85 -10.41 4.43
N SER A 153 3.64 -9.90 4.62
CA SER A 153 2.86 -9.19 3.60
C SER A 153 2.29 -7.91 4.20
N HIS A 154 2.78 -6.80 3.68
CA HIS A 154 2.31 -5.48 4.04
C HIS A 154 2.23 -4.64 2.74
N PRO A 155 1.17 -4.81 1.94
CA PRO A 155 0.97 -4.08 0.70
C PRO A 155 0.73 -2.59 0.95
N TYR A 156 1.50 -1.73 0.26
CA TYR A 156 1.51 -0.28 0.51
C TYR A 156 1.10 0.58 -0.68
N ALA A 157 1.35 0.13 -1.91
CA ALA A 157 1.08 0.92 -3.11
C ALA A 157 0.47 0.07 -4.21
N THR A 158 -0.39 0.69 -5.01
CA THR A 158 -0.99 0.08 -6.19
C THR A 158 -0.75 0.94 -7.42
N ALA A 159 -0.66 0.31 -8.59
CA ALA A 159 -0.69 0.96 -9.88
C ALA A 159 -1.47 0.07 -10.85
N VAL A 160 -2.19 0.63 -11.82
CA VAL A 160 -3.06 -0.17 -12.69
C VAL A 160 -2.76 0.09 -14.16
N GLN A 161 -2.51 -0.98 -14.92
CA GLN A 161 -2.35 -0.93 -16.38
C GLN A 161 -3.07 -2.12 -17.02
N GLY A 162 -3.85 -1.87 -18.07
CA GLY A 162 -4.70 -2.92 -18.64
C GLY A 162 -5.58 -3.63 -17.59
N ASN A 163 -5.59 -4.95 -17.64
CA ASN A 163 -6.26 -5.79 -16.65
C ASN A 163 -5.30 -6.22 -15.51
N THR A 164 -4.22 -5.48 -15.29
CA THR A 164 -3.18 -5.81 -14.33
C THR A 164 -3.09 -4.72 -13.27
N VAL A 165 -3.18 -5.14 -12.01
CA VAL A 165 -2.85 -4.33 -10.85
C VAL A 165 -1.45 -4.73 -10.41
N PHE A 166 -0.56 -3.74 -10.31
CA PHE A 166 0.74 -3.89 -9.69
C PHE A 166 0.60 -3.52 -8.22
N VAL A 167 1.12 -4.36 -7.34
CA VAL A 167 1.11 -4.12 -5.90
C VAL A 167 2.55 -4.07 -5.42
N ALA A 168 2.94 -2.98 -4.77
CA ALA A 168 4.19 -2.95 -4.01
C ALA A 168 3.89 -3.43 -2.59
N ASP A 169 4.49 -4.56 -2.22
CA ASP A 169 4.38 -5.15 -0.89
C ASP A 169 5.70 -4.97 -0.13
N ALA A 170 5.62 -4.21 0.97
CA ALA A 170 6.78 -3.86 1.78
C ALA A 170 7.24 -5.02 2.67
N GLY A 171 6.32 -5.88 3.11
CA GLY A 171 6.65 -7.10 3.85
C GLY A 171 7.41 -8.08 2.95
N MET A 172 6.90 -8.29 1.73
CA MET A 172 7.50 -9.23 0.78
C MET A 172 8.75 -8.68 0.07
N ASN A 173 9.09 -7.41 0.29
CA ASN A 173 10.07 -6.65 -0.51
C ASN A 173 9.89 -6.86 -2.02
N ALA A 174 8.65 -6.91 -2.50
CA ALA A 174 8.35 -7.34 -3.85
C ALA A 174 7.32 -6.44 -4.55
N ILE A 175 7.38 -6.43 -5.87
CA ILE A 175 6.32 -5.92 -6.73
C ILE A 175 5.59 -7.14 -7.31
N LEU A 176 4.29 -7.22 -7.07
CA LEU A 176 3.41 -8.26 -7.59
C LEU A 176 2.65 -7.75 -8.82
N LYS A 177 2.32 -8.67 -9.73
CA LYS A 177 1.34 -8.50 -10.80
C LYS A 177 0.11 -9.34 -10.44
N VAL A 178 -1.03 -8.68 -10.36
CA VAL A 178 -2.32 -9.32 -10.12
C VAL A 178 -3.24 -9.07 -11.31
N ASN A 179 -3.84 -10.13 -11.85
CA ASN A 179 -4.91 -10.00 -12.82
C ASN A 179 -6.19 -9.51 -12.11
N ALA A 180 -6.68 -8.32 -12.49
CA ALA A 180 -7.82 -7.68 -11.83
C ALA A 180 -9.13 -8.47 -11.90
N ALA A 181 -9.28 -9.35 -12.89
CA ALA A 181 -10.50 -10.13 -13.12
C ALA A 181 -10.44 -11.52 -12.47
N THR A 182 -9.26 -12.14 -12.40
CA THR A 182 -9.11 -13.52 -11.93
C THR A 182 -8.41 -13.65 -10.57
N GLY A 183 -7.74 -12.60 -10.11
CA GLY A 183 -6.87 -12.66 -8.92
C GLY A 183 -5.57 -13.44 -9.14
N GLU A 184 -5.30 -13.93 -10.35
CA GLU A 184 -4.05 -14.62 -10.65
C GLU A 184 -2.85 -13.70 -10.36
N THR A 185 -1.95 -14.18 -9.51
CA THR A 185 -0.86 -13.39 -8.94
C THR A 185 0.50 -13.98 -9.28
N SER A 186 1.44 -13.13 -9.64
CA SER A 186 2.85 -13.48 -9.88
C SER A 186 3.78 -12.38 -9.39
N THR A 187 4.97 -12.73 -8.92
CA THR A 187 6.02 -11.77 -8.60
C THR A 187 6.59 -11.17 -9.89
N LEU A 188 6.54 -9.85 -10.02
CA LEU A 188 7.19 -9.12 -11.10
C LEU A 188 8.67 -8.89 -10.80
N ALA A 189 8.96 -8.44 -9.59
CA ALA A 189 10.30 -8.10 -9.15
C ALA A 189 10.42 -8.30 -7.65
N VAL A 190 11.59 -8.72 -7.21
CA VAL A 190 12.01 -8.70 -5.81
C VAL A 190 13.03 -7.57 -5.69
N LEU A 191 12.84 -6.70 -4.71
CA LEU A 191 13.71 -5.55 -4.48
C LEU A 191 14.96 -6.03 -3.73
N PRO A 192 16.17 -5.62 -4.17
CA PRO A 192 17.39 -6.04 -3.49
C PRO A 192 17.46 -5.42 -2.09
N PRO A 193 18.07 -6.12 -1.11
CA PRO A 193 18.39 -5.54 0.19
C PRO A 193 19.16 -4.23 0.04
N ARG A 194 18.89 -3.27 0.92
CA ARG A 194 19.60 -1.98 0.95
C ARG A 194 20.80 -2.08 1.90
N PRO A 195 22.05 -1.95 1.40
CA PRO A 195 23.21 -1.91 2.27
C PRO A 195 23.14 -0.71 3.23
N ALA A 196 23.63 -0.88 4.46
CA ALA A 196 23.92 0.25 5.32
C ALA A 196 25.05 1.07 4.66
N ALA A 197 24.81 2.36 4.44
CA ALA A 197 25.79 3.29 3.88
C ALA A 197 26.88 3.67 4.90
#